data_AF-A0A5N9FKM7-F1
#
_entry.id   AF-A0A5N9FKM7-F1
#
_cell.length_a   1.000
_cell.length_b   1.000
_cell.length_c   1.000
_cell.angle_alpha   90.00
_cell.angle_beta   90.00
_cell.angle_gamma   90.00
#
_symmetry.space_group_name_H-M   'P 1'
#
loop_
_entity.id
_entity.type
_entity.pdbx_description
1 polymer ?
#
loop_
_entity_poly.entity_id
_entity_poly.type
_entity_poly.pdbx_seq_one_letter_code
_entity_poly.pdbx_strand_id
1 'polypeptide(L)' 'MIWCRFELEGETNYGIVEGDRVIQVSGSPLGEYSVTNNSHSLELVRLLAPIKPAMLYAAGPNYRGHVEGMAARR' A
#
# COMPACT_ATOMS: atom_id res chain seq x y z
N MET A 1 6.71 7.81 -5.75
CA MET A 1 5.26 7.96 -5.50
C MET A 1 4.84 6.91 -4.49
N ILE A 2 4.35 7.31 -3.31
CA ILE A 2 3.94 6.38 -2.25
C ILE A 2 2.42 6.25 -2.33
N TRP A 3 1.92 5.07 -2.70
CA TRP A 3 0.49 4.82 -2.79
C TRP A 3 -0.10 4.44 -1.44
N CYS A 4 -1.31 4.94 -1.18
CA CYS A 4 -2.11 4.50 -0.06
C CYS A 4 -3.56 4.22 -0.47
N ARG A 5 -4.19 3.34 0.29
CA ARG A 5 -5.65 3.27 0.40
C ARG A 5 -6.01 3.86 1.76
N PHE A 6 -6.99 4.75 1.81
CA PHE A 6 -7.39 5.41 3.04
C PHE A 6 -8.91 5.46 3.13
N GLU A 7 -9.41 5.59 4.35
CA GLU A 7 -10.81 5.91 4.61
C GLU A 7 -10.92 7.35 5.13
N LEU A 8 -11.90 8.07 4.61
CA LEU A 8 -12.29 9.41 5.05
C LEU A 8 -13.81 9.43 5.12
N GLU A 9 -14.37 9.80 6.27
CA GLU A 9 -15.83 9.92 6.46
C GLU A 9 -16.63 8.65 6.07
N GLY A 10 -16.04 7.47 6.26
CA GLY A 10 -16.65 6.18 5.91
C GLY A 10 -16.48 5.77 4.45
N GLU A 11 -15.88 6.62 3.60
CA GLU A 11 -15.58 6.30 2.21
C GLU A 11 -14.13 5.84 2.02
N THR A 12 -13.95 4.71 1.35
CA THR A 12 -12.62 4.20 1.00
C THR A 12 -12.15 4.78 -0.34
N ASN A 13 -10.99 5.40 -0.31
CA ASN A 13 -10.37 6.07 -1.45
C ASN A 13 -8.92 5.60 -1.65
N TYR A 14 -8.39 5.84 -2.85
CA TYR A 14 -6.96 5.72 -3.13
C TYR A 14 -6.33 7.11 -3.22
N GLY A 15 -5.04 7.18 -2.90
CA GLY A 15 -4.29 8.42 -2.99
C GLY A 15 -2.78 8.21 -2.97
N ILE A 16 -2.09 9.32 -3.12
CA ILE A 16 -0.64 9.43 -3.16
C ILE A 16 -0.22 10.22 -1.92
N VAL A 17 0.68 9.65 -1.13
CA VAL A 17 1.25 10.32 0.03
C VAL A 17 2.36 11.25 -0.42
N GLU A 18 2.23 12.53 -0.09
CA GLU A 18 3.22 13.58 -0.30
C GLU A 18 3.40 14.37 0.99
N GLY A 19 4.56 14.21 1.64
CA GLY A 19 4.81 14.83 2.95
C GLY A 19 3.83 14.32 4.00
N ASP A 20 3.10 15.25 4.61
CA ASP A 20 2.07 15.03 5.63
C ASP A 20 0.65 14.94 5.07
N ARG A 21 0.50 14.83 3.73
CA ARG A 21 -0.80 14.83 3.06
C ARG A 21 -0.99 13.62 2.16
N VAL A 22 -2.25 13.33 1.87
CA VAL A 22 -2.70 12.42 0.83
C VAL A 22 -3.39 13.22 -0.27
N ILE A 23 -2.89 13.12 -1.49
CA ILE A 23 -3.59 13.60 -2.69
C ILE A 23 -4.47 12.47 -3.19
N GLN A 24 -5.79 12.65 -3.15
CA GLN A 24 -6.74 11.65 -3.59
C GLN A 24 -6.69 11.49 -5.11
N VAL A 25 -6.84 10.26 -5.59
CA VAL A 25 -6.95 9.94 -7.02
C VAL A 25 -8.33 9.37 -7.31
N SER A 26 -8.78 9.50 -8.56
CA SER A 26 -9.82 8.63 -9.11
C SER A 26 -9.16 7.37 -9.68
N GLY A 27 -9.83 6.21 -9.61
CA GLY A 27 -9.27 4.95 -10.08
C GLY A 27 -8.44 4.22 -9.02
N SER A 28 -7.35 3.55 -9.42
CA SER A 28 -6.59 2.68 -8.51
C SER A 28 -5.13 2.50 -8.92
N PRO A 29 -4.22 2.10 -7.99
CA PRO A 29 -2.82 1.81 -8.29
C PRO A 29 -2.58 0.63 -9.24
N LEU A 30 -3.59 -0.23 -9.45
CA LEU A 30 -3.49 -1.42 -10.30
C LEU A 30 -4.21 -1.25 -11.65
N GLY A 31 -4.76 -0.08 -11.93
CA GLY A 31 -5.45 0.25 -13.17
C GLY A 31 -5.14 1.68 -13.61
N GLU A 32 -6.01 2.25 -14.43
CA GLU A 32 -5.92 3.68 -14.75
C GLU A 32 -6.30 4.53 -13.54
N TYR A 33 -5.67 5.70 -13.43
CA TYR A 33 -5.98 6.68 -12.40
C TYR A 33 -5.75 8.10 -12.90
N SER A 34 -6.40 9.06 -12.25
CA SER A 34 -6.13 10.48 -12.41
C SER A 34 -6.05 11.18 -11.07
N VAL A 35 -5.11 12.12 -10.95
CA VAL A 35 -4.96 12.94 -9.74
C VAL A 35 -6.14 13.90 -9.65
N THR A 36 -6.76 13.98 -8.48
CA THR A 36 -7.85 14.93 -8.22
C THR A 36 -7.30 16.18 -7.53
N ASN A 37 -8.15 17.20 -7.37
CA ASN A 37 -7.81 18.39 -6.59
C ASN A 37 -8.04 18.20 -5.07
N ASN A 38 -8.44 17.01 -4.63
CA ASN A 38 -8.71 16.73 -3.23
C ASN A 38 -7.41 16.33 -2.50
N SER A 39 -7.10 17.05 -1.42
CA SER A 39 -5.93 16.78 -0.58
C SER A 39 -6.29 16.82 0.89
N HIS A 40 -5.96 15.73 1.59
CA HIS A 40 -6.30 15.51 2.98
C HIS A 40 -5.04 15.43 3.83
N SER A 41 -5.05 15.94 5.05
CA SER A 41 -3.96 15.68 6.01
C SER A 41 -3.92 14.19 6.34
N LEU A 42 -2.72 13.61 6.44
CA LEU A 42 -2.54 12.21 6.87
C LEU A 42 -3.15 11.95 8.24
N GLU A 43 -3.16 12.94 9.12
CA GLU A 43 -3.73 12.83 10.46
C GLU A 43 -5.26 12.72 10.47
N LEU A 44 -5.92 13.16 9.39
CA LEU A 44 -7.38 13.17 9.27
C LEU A 44 -7.93 11.94 8.54
N VAL A 45 -7.07 11.12 7.95
CA VAL A 45 -7.48 9.91 7.22
C VAL A 45 -7.07 8.66 7.99
N ARG A 46 -7.84 7.60 7.82
CA ARG A 46 -7.48 6.27 8.33
C ARG A 46 -6.78 5.48 7.24
N LEU A 47 -5.47 5.30 7.35
CA LEU A 47 -4.72 4.46 6.41
C LEU A 47 -5.17 2.99 6.50
N LEU A 48 -5.31 2.37 5.34
CA LEU A 48 -5.63 0.95 5.16
C LEU A 48 -4.42 0.24 4.53
N ALA A 49 -4.51 -1.09 4.39
CA ALA A 49 -3.59 -1.82 3.51
C ALA A 49 -3.61 -1.16 2.10
N PRO A 50 -2.46 -0.92 1.46
CA PRO A 50 -2.37 -0.01 0.32
C PRO A 50 -3.10 -0.52 -0.93
N ILE A 51 -3.35 -1.83 -1.04
CA ILE A 51 -4.09 -2.46 -2.13
C ILE A 51 -4.97 -3.60 -1.60
N LYS A 52 -5.96 -4.00 -2.40
CA LYS A 52 -6.67 -5.29 -2.25
C LYS A 52 -6.21 -6.19 -3.40
N PRO A 53 -5.19 -7.03 -3.21
CA PRO A 53 -4.70 -7.88 -4.29
C PRO A 53 -5.70 -9.02 -4.56
N ALA A 54 -5.84 -9.43 -5.83
CA ALA A 54 -6.64 -10.60 -6.19
C ALA A 54 -5.98 -11.91 -5.70
N MET A 55 -4.65 -11.97 -5.75
CA MET A 55 -3.85 -13.06 -5.20
C MET A 55 -2.56 -12.52 -4.58
N LEU A 56 -2.07 -13.19 -3.53
CA LEU A 56 -0.83 -12.87 -2.84
C LEU A 56 0.03 -14.14 -2.76
N TYR A 57 1.23 -14.09 -3.35
CA TYR A 57 2.23 -15.16 -3.25
C TYR A 57 3.40 -14.72 -2.37
N ALA A 58 3.99 -15.66 -1.65
CA ALA A 58 5.17 -15.44 -0.84
C ALA A 58 6.17 -16.59 -1.03
N ALA A 59 7.46 -16.26 -1.08
CA ALA A 59 8.55 -17.23 -1.22
C ALA A 59 9.41 -17.26 0.04
N GLY A 60 9.83 -18.47 0.43
CA GLY A 60 10.78 -18.70 1.51
C GLY A 60 11.47 -20.05 1.36
N PRO A 61 12.66 -20.24 1.97
CA PRO A 61 13.46 -19.25 2.70
C PRO A 61 14.10 -18.20 1.77
N ASN A 62 14.05 -16.91 2.16
CA ASN A 62 14.53 -15.80 1.32
C ASN A 62 15.62 -14.94 2.00
N TYR A 63 16.29 -15.49 3.01
CA TYR A 63 17.41 -14.86 3.69
C TYR A 63 18.54 -15.86 3.85
N ARG A 64 19.78 -15.43 3.59
CA ARG A 64 20.98 -16.29 3.63
C ARG A 64 21.06 -17.13 4.91
N GLY A 65 20.96 -16.49 6.08
CA GLY A 65 21.05 -17.21 7.36
C GLY A 65 19.94 -18.24 7.56
N HIS A 66 18.73 -18.00 7.03
CA HIS A 66 17.67 -19.00 7.02
C HIS A 66 17.99 -20.17 6.09
N VAL A 67 18.49 -19.88 4.89
CA VAL A 67 18.88 -20.91 3.91
C VAL A 67 19.99 -21.79 4.49
N GLU A 68 21.07 -21.18 4.99
CA GLU A 68 22.21 -21.88 5.59
C GLU A 68 21.79 -22.68 6.82
N GLY A 69 21.00 -22.08 7.71
CA GLY A 69 20.48 -22.75 8.91
C GLY A 69 19.54 -23.91 8.61
N MET A 70 18.73 -23.81 7.54
CA MET A 70 17.86 -24.91 7.09
C MET A 70 18.69 -26.03 6.44
N ALA A 71 19.73 -25.69 5.68
CA ALA A 71 20.62 -26.67 5.05
C ALA A 71 21.42 -27.47 6.10
N ALA A 72 21.92 -26.81 7.15
CA ALA A 72 22.70 -27.46 8.21
C ALA A 72 21.89 -28.41 9.12
N ARG A 73 20.55 -28.40 9.04
CA ARG A 73 19.64 -29.26 9.81
C ARG A 73 19.21 -30.54 9.04
N ARG A 74 19.64 -30.68 7.79
CA ARG A 74 19.40 -31.86 6.95
C ARG A 74 20.58 -32.82 7.04
#